data_AF-A0A942IPT5-F1
#
_entry.id   AF-A0A942IPT5-F1
#
_cell.length_a   1.000
_cell.length_b   1.000
_cell.length_c   1.000
_cell.angle_alpha   90.00
_cell.angle_beta   90.00
_cell.angle_gamma   90.00
#
_symmetry.space_group_name_H-M   'P 1'
#
loop_
_entity.id
_entity.type
_entity.pdbx_description
1 polymer ?
#
loop_
_entity_poly.entity_id
_entity_poly.type
_entity_poly.pdbx_seq_one_letter_code
_entity_poly.pdbx_strand_id
1 'polypeptide(L)'
;METQKSDAMANKIKSDLDETKERLAVYAFSDHRLLAEAERSIIDTPVAALLFVTASMGRYRSDELVPAGAGLELLRMAVAAHYPDEVNIADGRQAFRLISADYFYARAIFVAGALDNGRVIEYMVQAIADVAAEHVRRREPDVDDGAAGGKHASLFKAAVAIGALLSDCPASVLAPLDVYAEALSRIDEAVLSDENGEKVGGKPRGGESLAELRARAFLGLAAFPLPLSRLLEGLAYE
;
A
#
# COMPACT_ATOMS: atom_id res chain seq x y z
N MET A 1 15.19 0.84 -28.76
CA MET A 1 13.74 0.60 -28.90
C MET A 1 13.11 0.16 -27.59
N GLU A 2 13.76 -0.72 -26.81
CA GLU A 2 13.29 -1.12 -25.46
C GLU A 2 13.28 0.03 -24.45
N THR A 3 14.31 0.89 -24.43
CA THR A 3 14.36 2.06 -23.54
C THR A 3 13.21 3.02 -23.76
N GLN A 4 12.90 3.36 -25.02
CA GLN A 4 11.76 4.23 -25.37
C GLN A 4 10.40 3.65 -24.95
N LYS A 5 10.22 2.32 -25.06
CA LYS A 5 8.99 1.66 -24.57
C LYS A 5 8.90 1.72 -23.05
N SER A 6 10.02 1.53 -22.36
CA SER A 6 10.07 1.60 -20.91
C SER A 6 9.86 3.01 -20.37
N ASP A 7 10.35 4.04 -21.07
CA ASP A 7 10.11 5.45 -20.73
C ASP A 7 8.64 5.84 -20.94
N ALA A 8 8.01 5.35 -22.02
CA ALA A 8 6.59 5.56 -22.27
C ALA A 8 5.72 4.92 -21.17
N MET A 9 6.06 3.70 -20.73
CA MET A 9 5.37 3.03 -19.63
C MET A 9 5.55 3.78 -18.31
N ALA A 10 6.77 4.22 -17.98
CA ALA A 10 7.03 4.98 -16.76
C ALA A 10 6.21 6.29 -16.73
N ASN A 11 6.10 7.00 -17.86
CA ASN A 11 5.26 8.19 -17.95
C ASN A 11 3.77 7.86 -17.81
N LYS A 12 3.32 6.72 -18.35
CA LYS A 12 1.94 6.27 -18.19
C LYS A 12 1.61 5.95 -16.73
N ILE A 13 2.50 5.25 -16.03
CA ILE A 13 2.34 4.95 -14.60
C ILE A 13 2.27 6.24 -13.78
N LYS A 14 3.11 7.24 -14.07
CA LYS A 14 3.04 8.54 -13.40
C LYS A 14 1.69 9.23 -13.59
N SER A 15 1.21 9.28 -14.83
CA SER A 15 -0.13 9.83 -15.12
C SER A 15 -1.24 9.09 -14.39
N ASP A 16 -1.16 7.77 -14.27
CA ASP A 16 -2.17 6.97 -13.57
C ASP A 16 -2.07 7.11 -12.05
N LEU A 17 -0.87 7.36 -11.51
CA LEU A 17 -0.68 7.72 -10.10
C LEU A 17 -1.33 9.06 -9.79
N ASP A 18 -1.14 10.07 -10.65
CA ASP A 18 -1.79 11.37 -10.49
C ASP A 18 -3.32 11.22 -10.52
N GLU A 19 -3.87 10.49 -11.48
CA GLU A 19 -5.31 10.20 -11.54
C GLU A 19 -5.78 9.41 -10.31
N THR A 20 -4.97 8.48 -9.80
CA THR A 20 -5.29 7.73 -8.57
C THR A 20 -5.37 8.64 -7.37
N LYS A 21 -4.45 9.61 -7.23
CA LYS A 21 -4.49 10.61 -6.15
C LYS A 21 -5.76 11.46 -6.25
N GLU A 22 -6.14 11.88 -7.44
CA GLU A 22 -7.39 12.62 -7.68
C GLU A 22 -8.61 11.80 -7.27
N ARG A 23 -8.69 10.53 -7.72
CA ARG A 23 -9.81 9.64 -7.35
C ARG A 23 -9.83 9.31 -5.87
N LEU A 24 -8.67 9.12 -5.26
CA LEU A 24 -8.55 8.86 -3.83
C LEU A 24 -9.08 10.05 -3.02
N ALA A 25 -8.77 11.28 -3.41
CA ALA A 25 -9.35 12.46 -2.78
C ALA A 25 -10.89 12.48 -2.90
N VAL A 26 -11.43 12.18 -4.09
CA VAL A 26 -12.88 12.08 -4.31
C VAL A 26 -13.52 10.94 -3.49
N TYR A 27 -12.84 9.80 -3.35
CA TYR A 27 -13.38 8.66 -2.62
C TYR A 27 -13.25 8.83 -1.10
N ALA A 28 -12.17 9.45 -0.63
CA ALA A 28 -11.96 9.76 0.78
C ALA A 28 -12.90 10.89 1.26
N PHE A 29 -13.36 11.75 0.35
CA PHE A 29 -14.34 12.77 0.66
C PHE A 29 -15.70 12.16 1.01
N SER A 30 -16.17 12.46 2.21
CA SER A 30 -17.57 12.31 2.57
C SER A 30 -18.17 13.70 2.74
N ASP A 31 -19.40 13.94 2.29
CA ASP A 31 -20.17 15.17 2.53
C ASP A 31 -20.37 15.49 4.03
N HIS A 32 -19.91 14.60 4.93
CA HIS A 32 -19.93 14.79 6.36
C HIS A 32 -18.76 15.67 6.82
N ARG A 33 -19.07 16.87 7.31
CA ARG A 33 -18.11 17.91 7.77
C ARG A 33 -16.96 17.40 8.66
N LEU A 34 -17.21 16.36 9.46
CA LEU A 34 -16.23 15.78 10.39
C LEU A 34 -15.19 14.84 9.73
N LEU A 35 -15.50 14.30 8.55
CA LEU A 35 -14.57 13.46 7.79
C LEU A 35 -13.70 14.30 6.83
N ALA A 36 -14.18 15.48 6.42
CA ALA A 36 -13.43 16.43 5.60
C ALA A 36 -12.16 16.96 6.30
N GLU A 37 -12.15 17.05 7.64
CA GLU A 37 -10.95 17.46 8.40
C GLU A 37 -9.87 16.36 8.48
N ALA A 38 -10.19 15.12 8.07
CA ALA A 38 -9.24 14.01 8.02
C ALA A 38 -8.44 13.96 6.70
N GLU A 39 -8.65 14.92 5.78
CA GLU A 39 -7.78 15.17 4.62
C GLU A 39 -6.39 15.65 5.10
N ARG A 40 -5.60 14.73 5.66
CA ARG A 40 -4.14 14.86 5.57
C ARG A 40 -3.80 14.69 4.10
N SER A 41 -2.94 15.58 3.60
CA SER A 41 -2.42 15.54 2.24
C SER A 41 -2.05 14.10 1.88
N ILE A 42 -2.74 13.53 0.89
CA ILE A 42 -2.33 12.28 0.26
C ILE A 42 -1.03 12.61 -0.47
N ILE A 43 0.09 12.53 0.24
CA ILE A 43 1.42 12.82 -0.32
C ILE A 43 1.81 11.62 -1.19
N ASP A 44 1.66 10.41 -0.63
CA ASP A 44 2.13 9.17 -1.24
C ASP A 44 1.08 8.09 -1.43
N THR A 45 1.26 7.35 -2.52
CA THR A 45 0.44 6.22 -2.97
C THR A 45 1.30 4.99 -3.29
N PRO A 46 2.02 4.43 -2.29
CA PRO A 46 3.01 3.39 -2.51
C PRO A 46 2.39 2.04 -2.92
N VAL A 47 1.17 1.75 -2.45
CA VAL A 47 0.45 0.50 -2.74
C VAL A 47 -0.10 0.55 -4.17
N ALA A 48 -0.66 1.69 -4.59
CA ALA A 48 -1.08 1.90 -5.98
C ALA A 48 0.12 1.84 -6.95
N ALA A 49 1.25 2.44 -6.58
CA ALA A 49 2.44 2.41 -7.43
C ALA A 49 2.98 0.99 -7.61
N LEU A 50 2.98 0.17 -6.55
CA LEU A 50 3.35 -1.24 -6.65
C LEU A 50 2.37 -2.04 -7.53
N LEU A 51 1.07 -1.75 -7.46
CA LEU A 51 0.07 -2.33 -8.35
C LEU A 51 0.36 -1.97 -9.82
N PHE A 52 0.65 -0.71 -10.13
CA PHE A 52 0.93 -0.29 -11.51
C PHE A 52 2.22 -0.89 -12.05
N VAL A 53 3.28 -0.93 -11.25
CA VAL A 53 4.53 -1.55 -11.69
C VAL A 53 4.33 -3.05 -11.93
N THR A 54 3.59 -3.74 -11.07
CA THR A 54 3.24 -5.15 -11.30
C THR A 54 2.45 -5.30 -12.59
N ALA A 55 1.46 -4.44 -12.81
CA ALA A 55 0.62 -4.49 -14.00
C ALA A 55 1.40 -4.18 -15.30
N SER A 56 2.47 -3.38 -15.22
CA SER A 56 3.30 -2.99 -16.37
C SER A 56 4.07 -4.15 -16.99
N MET A 57 4.20 -5.26 -16.27
CA MET A 57 4.82 -6.51 -16.75
C MET A 57 3.86 -7.38 -17.57
N GLY A 58 2.58 -6.99 -17.67
CA GLY A 58 1.54 -7.67 -18.44
C GLY A 58 0.79 -6.70 -19.37
N ARG A 59 -0.49 -7.00 -19.57
CA ARG A 59 -1.47 -6.18 -20.30
C ARG A 59 -1.98 -5.06 -19.40
N TYR A 60 -1.27 -3.94 -19.43
CA TYR A 60 -1.60 -2.77 -18.63
C TYR A 60 -2.94 -2.12 -19.03
N ARG A 61 -3.88 -1.98 -18.08
CA ARG A 61 -5.26 -1.50 -18.27
C ARG A 61 -5.63 -0.43 -17.24
N SER A 62 -5.38 0.84 -17.57
CA SER A 62 -5.57 1.95 -16.62
C SER A 62 -6.99 2.05 -16.05
N ASP A 63 -7.99 1.75 -16.88
CA ASP A 63 -9.41 1.79 -16.52
C ASP A 63 -9.77 0.86 -15.36
N GLU A 64 -9.11 -0.29 -15.27
CA GLU A 64 -9.25 -1.23 -14.15
C GLU A 64 -8.26 -0.91 -13.01
N LEU A 65 -7.04 -0.52 -13.35
CA LEU A 65 -5.94 -0.37 -12.39
C LEU A 65 -6.07 0.89 -11.52
N VAL A 66 -6.45 2.04 -12.09
CA VAL A 66 -6.58 3.31 -11.36
C VAL A 66 -7.61 3.21 -10.22
N PRO A 67 -8.86 2.77 -10.44
CA PRO A 67 -9.80 2.56 -9.35
C PRO A 67 -9.34 1.49 -8.35
N ALA A 68 -8.71 0.39 -8.79
CA ALA A 68 -8.16 -0.61 -7.89
C ALA A 68 -7.05 -0.04 -6.98
N GLY A 69 -6.15 0.77 -7.55
CA GLY A 69 -5.10 1.48 -6.81
C GLY A 69 -5.68 2.43 -5.76
N ALA A 70 -6.68 3.24 -6.13
CA ALA A 70 -7.36 4.12 -5.18
C ALA A 70 -8.03 3.34 -4.04
N GLY A 71 -8.68 2.21 -4.36
CA GLY A 71 -9.27 1.32 -3.36
C GLY A 71 -8.23 0.76 -2.38
N LEU A 72 -7.07 0.32 -2.86
CA LEU A 72 -5.99 -0.18 -2.00
C LEU A 72 -5.41 0.89 -1.09
N GLU A 73 -5.27 2.13 -1.57
CA GLU A 73 -4.80 3.24 -0.74
C GLU A 73 -5.82 3.62 0.34
N LEU A 74 -7.12 3.55 0.04
CA LEU A 74 -8.16 3.69 1.08
C LEU A 74 -8.00 2.62 2.16
N LEU A 75 -7.68 1.36 1.80
CA LEU A 75 -7.40 0.32 2.80
C LEU A 75 -6.16 0.65 3.63
N ARG A 76 -5.09 1.15 3.01
CA ARG A 76 -3.89 1.59 3.73
C ARG A 76 -4.22 2.70 4.75
N MET A 77 -5.00 3.68 4.34
CA MET A 77 -5.48 4.76 5.22
C MET A 77 -6.37 4.23 6.35
N ALA A 78 -7.26 3.28 6.05
CA ALA A 78 -8.13 2.63 7.03
C ALA A 78 -7.31 1.87 8.09
N VAL A 79 -6.33 1.08 7.66
CA VAL A 79 -5.44 0.33 8.56
C VAL A 79 -4.65 1.26 9.47
N ALA A 80 -4.05 2.32 8.92
CA ALA A 80 -3.30 3.30 9.70
C ALA A 80 -4.18 3.99 10.77
N ALA A 81 -5.47 4.21 10.47
CA ALA A 81 -6.41 4.83 11.39
C ALA A 81 -6.98 3.85 12.44
N HIS A 82 -7.20 2.57 12.08
CA HIS A 82 -7.70 1.53 12.99
C HIS A 82 -6.66 1.05 13.99
N TYR A 83 -5.40 1.00 13.57
CA TYR A 83 -4.33 0.42 14.35
C TYR A 83 -3.17 1.39 14.56
N PRO A 84 -3.37 2.52 15.27
CA PRO A 84 -2.27 3.42 15.57
C PRO A 84 -1.25 2.75 16.50
N ASP A 85 0.04 3.02 16.29
CA ASP A 85 1.12 2.46 17.12
C ASP A 85 1.16 3.06 18.54
N GLU A 86 0.55 4.24 18.72
CA GLU A 86 0.35 4.85 20.03
C GLU A 86 -1.07 4.66 20.57
N VAL A 87 -1.14 4.14 21.79
CA VAL A 87 -2.34 4.06 22.62
C VAL A 87 -2.54 5.41 23.31
N ASN A 88 -2.86 6.46 22.55
CA ASN A 88 -3.31 7.72 23.14
C ASN A 88 -4.81 7.61 23.50
N ILE A 89 -5.07 6.85 24.56
CA ILE A 89 -6.39 6.70 25.17
C ILE A 89 -6.68 8.00 25.94
N ALA A 90 -7.40 8.91 25.29
CA ALA A 90 -8.40 9.80 25.91
C ALA A 90 -8.68 10.99 24.98
N ASP A 91 -9.35 10.77 23.84
CA ASP A 91 -10.03 11.90 23.20
C ASP A 91 -11.15 11.46 22.26
N GLY A 92 -12.21 12.27 22.15
CA GLY A 92 -13.32 12.04 21.21
C GLY A 92 -12.85 11.91 19.76
N ARG A 93 -11.66 12.42 19.44
CA ARG A 93 -10.96 12.26 18.15
C ARG A 93 -10.66 10.80 17.79
N GLN A 94 -10.46 9.90 18.76
CA GLN A 94 -10.19 8.49 18.48
C GLN A 94 -11.44 7.77 17.94
N ALA A 95 -12.62 8.05 18.52
CA ALA A 95 -13.88 7.50 18.01
C ALA A 95 -14.16 7.97 16.57
N PHE A 96 -13.87 9.24 16.26
CA PHE A 96 -13.99 9.75 14.89
C PHE A 96 -13.02 9.08 13.92
N ARG A 97 -11.76 8.87 14.31
CA ARG A 97 -10.77 8.15 13.48
C ARG A 97 -11.24 6.75 13.11
N LEU A 98 -11.82 6.01 14.06
CA LEU A 98 -12.35 4.66 13.80
C LEU A 98 -13.52 4.70 12.82
N ILE A 99 -14.44 5.66 12.97
CA ILE A 99 -15.55 5.85 12.02
C ILE A 99 -15.03 6.20 10.62
N SER A 100 -14.02 7.07 10.51
CA SER A 100 -13.36 7.36 9.22
C SER A 100 -12.74 6.12 8.61
N ALA A 101 -12.10 5.28 9.44
CA ALA A 101 -11.46 4.06 8.99
C ALA A 101 -12.48 3.03 8.47
N ASP A 102 -13.61 2.86 9.16
CA ASP A 102 -14.73 2.03 8.69
C ASP A 102 -15.31 2.55 7.36
N TYR A 103 -15.44 3.88 7.24
CA TYR A 103 -15.85 4.51 5.98
C TYR A 103 -14.86 4.19 4.86
N PHE A 104 -13.55 4.30 5.09
CA PHE A 104 -12.53 3.99 4.10
C PHE A 104 -12.53 2.50 3.71
N TYR A 105 -12.71 1.57 4.66
CA TYR A 105 -12.89 0.16 4.35
C TYR A 105 -14.10 -0.07 3.45
N ALA A 106 -15.27 0.45 3.85
CA ALA A 106 -16.49 0.29 3.07
C ALA A 106 -16.34 0.90 1.67
N ARG A 107 -15.70 2.06 1.56
CA ARG A 107 -15.48 2.76 0.30
C ARG A 107 -14.51 2.02 -0.61
N ALA A 108 -13.42 1.47 -0.07
CA ALA A 108 -12.48 0.64 -0.82
C ALA A 108 -13.18 -0.57 -1.45
N ILE A 109 -14.00 -1.30 -0.68
CA ILE A 109 -14.75 -2.45 -1.16
C ILE A 109 -15.81 -2.04 -2.19
N PHE A 110 -16.47 -0.89 -2.00
CA PHE A 110 -17.41 -0.35 -2.98
C PHE A 110 -16.71 -0.05 -4.33
N VAL A 111 -15.53 0.57 -4.30
CA VAL A 111 -14.73 0.86 -5.49
C VAL A 111 -14.28 -0.44 -6.18
N ALA A 112 -13.84 -1.43 -5.41
CA ALA A 112 -13.47 -2.74 -5.94
C ALA A 112 -14.67 -3.48 -6.57
N GLY A 113 -15.86 -3.36 -5.98
CA GLY A 113 -17.10 -3.92 -6.51
C GLY A 113 -17.48 -3.37 -7.88
N ALA A 114 -17.14 -2.12 -8.18
CA ALA A 114 -17.39 -1.51 -9.48
C ALA A 114 -16.51 -2.07 -10.61
N LEU A 115 -15.46 -2.84 -10.28
CA LEU A 115 -14.60 -3.51 -11.26
C LEU A 115 -15.19 -4.82 -11.79
N ASP A 116 -16.31 -5.27 -11.22
CA ASP A 116 -16.99 -6.53 -11.58
C ASP A 116 -16.06 -7.75 -11.60
N ASN A 117 -15.05 -7.75 -10.72
CA ASN A 117 -14.08 -8.81 -10.57
C ASN A 117 -13.98 -9.24 -9.10
N GLY A 118 -14.74 -10.29 -8.74
CA GLY A 118 -14.83 -10.77 -7.36
C GLY A 118 -13.48 -11.17 -6.74
N ARG A 119 -12.48 -11.53 -7.55
CA ARG A 119 -11.14 -11.86 -7.04
C ARG A 119 -10.37 -10.65 -6.53
N VAL A 120 -10.66 -9.44 -7.06
CA VAL A 120 -10.08 -8.21 -6.51
C VAL A 120 -10.57 -7.98 -5.09
N ILE A 121 -11.88 -8.15 -4.87
CA ILE A 121 -12.50 -8.06 -3.54
C ILE A 121 -11.91 -9.11 -2.61
N GLU A 122 -11.76 -10.34 -3.09
CA GLU A 122 -11.17 -11.45 -2.32
C GLU A 122 -9.76 -11.09 -1.81
N TYR A 123 -8.87 -10.61 -2.69
CA TYR A 123 -7.51 -10.18 -2.29
C TYR A 123 -7.53 -9.02 -1.29
N MET A 124 -8.42 -8.05 -1.47
CA MET A 124 -8.57 -6.92 -0.54
C MET A 124 -9.05 -7.39 0.84
N VAL A 125 -10.10 -8.21 0.90
CA VAL A 125 -10.66 -8.73 2.16
C VAL A 125 -9.67 -9.63 2.87
N GLN A 126 -8.94 -10.49 2.14
CA GLN A 126 -7.89 -11.32 2.73
C GLN A 126 -6.79 -10.45 3.35
N ALA A 127 -6.36 -9.39 2.66
CA ALA A 127 -5.36 -8.48 3.21
C ALA A 127 -5.83 -7.79 4.50
N ILE A 128 -7.09 -7.36 4.57
CA ILE A 128 -7.68 -6.79 5.79
C ILE A 128 -7.65 -7.81 6.93
N ALA A 129 -8.05 -9.05 6.66
CA ALA A 129 -8.07 -10.11 7.66
C ALA A 129 -6.67 -10.44 8.18
N ASP A 130 -5.68 -10.52 7.29
CA ASP A 130 -4.29 -10.78 7.66
C ASP A 130 -3.70 -9.66 8.53
N VAL A 131 -3.97 -8.41 8.17
CA VAL A 131 -3.54 -7.24 8.95
C VAL A 131 -4.16 -7.27 10.35
N ALA A 132 -5.47 -7.53 10.44
CA ALA A 132 -6.16 -7.66 11.73
C ALA A 132 -5.57 -8.80 12.58
N ALA A 133 -5.29 -9.95 11.96
CA ALA A 133 -4.69 -11.11 12.64
C ALA A 133 -3.28 -10.82 13.15
N GLU A 134 -2.43 -10.16 12.36
CA GLU A 134 -1.09 -9.71 12.79
C GLU A 134 -1.19 -8.73 13.97
N HIS A 135 -2.17 -7.83 13.98
CA HIS A 135 -2.40 -6.92 15.10
C HIS A 135 -2.80 -7.62 16.38
N VAL A 136 -3.68 -8.63 16.30
CA VAL A 136 -4.05 -9.45 17.45
C VAL A 136 -2.84 -10.22 17.97
N ARG A 137 -2.08 -10.88 17.08
CA ARG A 137 -0.85 -11.62 17.45
C ARG A 137 0.18 -10.76 18.17
N ARG A 138 0.42 -9.52 17.70
CA ARG A 138 1.36 -8.60 18.36
C ARG A 138 0.88 -8.14 19.74
N ARG A 139 -0.43 -8.05 19.94
CA ARG A 139 -1.03 -7.68 21.24
C ARG A 139 -1.07 -8.87 22.20
N GLU A 140 -1.20 -10.07 21.66
CA GLU A 140 -1.38 -11.33 22.39
C GLU A 140 -0.37 -12.39 21.89
N PRO A 141 0.95 -12.19 22.13
CA PRO A 141 2.01 -13.03 21.57
C PRO A 141 1.99 -14.48 22.09
N ASP A 142 1.33 -14.74 23.22
CA ASP A 142 1.22 -16.08 23.80
C ASP A 142 0.20 -16.99 23.05
N VAL A 143 -0.50 -16.47 22.03
CA VAL A 143 -1.57 -17.16 21.31
C VAL A 143 -1.10 -17.73 19.97
N ASP A 144 0.03 -17.27 19.40
CA ASP A 144 0.53 -17.74 18.10
C ASP A 144 2.04 -17.46 17.90
N ASP A 145 2.82 -18.52 17.62
CA ASP A 145 4.30 -18.49 17.39
C ASP A 145 4.69 -18.15 15.93
N GLY A 146 3.73 -17.75 15.10
CA GLY A 146 3.95 -17.42 13.69
C GLY A 146 4.93 -16.25 13.47
N ALA A 147 5.75 -16.35 12.41
CA ALA A 147 6.70 -15.29 12.04
C ALA A 147 5.97 -13.96 11.80
N ALA A 148 6.46 -12.87 12.42
CA ALA A 148 5.91 -11.54 12.26
C ALA A 148 6.03 -11.07 10.80
N GLY A 149 4.88 -10.90 10.14
CA GLY A 149 4.82 -10.12 8.91
C GLY A 149 4.91 -8.63 9.25
N GLY A 150 5.34 -7.79 8.31
CA GLY A 150 5.11 -6.34 8.45
C GLY A 150 3.62 -6.07 8.67
N LYS A 151 3.30 -5.09 9.51
CA LYS A 151 1.93 -4.66 9.86
C LYS A 151 1.09 -4.42 8.61
N HIS A 152 1.68 -3.89 7.54
CA HIS A 152 1.03 -3.59 6.27
C HIS A 152 1.39 -4.55 5.14
N ALA A 153 2.23 -5.57 5.39
CA ALA A 153 2.80 -6.41 4.34
C ALA A 153 1.73 -7.09 3.45
N SER A 154 0.61 -7.51 4.03
CA SER A 154 -0.48 -8.14 3.27
C SER A 154 -1.18 -7.18 2.30
N LEU A 155 -1.23 -5.87 2.59
CA LEU A 155 -1.76 -4.87 1.64
C LEU A 155 -0.83 -4.70 0.43
N PHE A 156 0.48 -4.65 0.66
CA PHE A 156 1.46 -4.56 -0.43
C PHE A 156 1.47 -5.84 -1.29
N LYS A 157 1.34 -7.02 -0.66
CA LYS A 157 1.18 -8.29 -1.38
C LYS A 157 -0.14 -8.35 -2.17
N ALA A 158 -1.23 -7.81 -1.63
CA ALA A 158 -2.48 -7.69 -2.37
C ALA A 158 -2.34 -6.79 -3.60
N ALA A 159 -1.56 -5.70 -3.53
CA ALA A 159 -1.26 -4.88 -4.72
C ALA A 159 -0.55 -5.65 -5.83
N VAL A 160 0.44 -6.49 -5.47
CA VAL A 160 1.10 -7.39 -6.42
C VAL A 160 0.10 -8.38 -7.01
N ALA A 161 -0.68 -9.05 -6.17
CA ALA A 161 -1.64 -10.06 -6.62
C ALA A 161 -2.73 -9.48 -7.54
N ILE A 162 -3.28 -8.31 -7.19
CA ILE A 162 -4.30 -7.61 -7.97
C ILE A 162 -3.70 -7.05 -9.26
N GLY A 163 -2.54 -6.40 -9.20
CA GLY A 163 -1.84 -5.91 -10.39
C GLY A 163 -1.52 -7.04 -11.36
N ALA A 164 -1.16 -8.21 -10.85
CA ALA A 164 -0.91 -9.40 -11.66
C ALA A 164 -2.19 -9.97 -12.27
N LEU A 165 -3.26 -10.06 -11.49
CA LEU A 165 -4.58 -10.50 -11.92
C LEU A 165 -5.14 -9.61 -13.03
N LEU A 166 -5.07 -8.28 -12.86
CA LEU A 166 -5.65 -7.30 -13.79
C LEU A 166 -4.77 -7.06 -15.02
N SER A 167 -3.56 -7.61 -15.09
CA SER A 167 -2.70 -7.49 -16.28
C SER A 167 -2.34 -8.82 -16.93
N ASP A 168 -2.77 -9.96 -16.41
CA ASP A 168 -2.25 -11.27 -16.82
C ASP A 168 -0.72 -11.33 -16.75
N CYS A 169 -0.18 -10.80 -15.65
CA CYS A 169 1.26 -10.73 -15.41
C CYS A 169 1.87 -12.14 -15.36
N PRO A 170 3.05 -12.38 -15.97
CA PRO A 170 3.71 -13.68 -15.91
C PRO A 170 4.05 -14.11 -14.48
N ALA A 171 3.74 -15.36 -14.13
CA ALA A 171 4.02 -15.89 -12.80
C ALA A 171 5.50 -15.81 -12.39
N SER A 172 6.43 -15.78 -13.37
CA SER A 172 7.87 -15.69 -13.14
C SER A 172 8.32 -14.40 -12.45
N VAL A 173 7.52 -13.32 -12.49
CA VAL A 173 7.88 -12.04 -11.87
C VAL A 173 7.27 -11.83 -10.49
N LEU A 174 6.37 -12.71 -10.03
CA LEU A 174 5.63 -12.53 -8.78
C LEU A 174 6.51 -12.71 -7.55
N ALA A 175 7.35 -13.75 -7.50
CA ALA A 175 8.20 -13.99 -6.32
C ALA A 175 9.17 -12.83 -6.03
N PRO A 176 9.86 -12.23 -7.02
CA PRO A 176 10.63 -11.00 -6.80
C PRO A 176 9.78 -9.81 -6.30
N LEU A 177 8.58 -9.63 -6.87
CA LEU A 177 7.67 -8.56 -6.46
C LEU A 177 7.14 -8.74 -5.05
N ASP A 178 6.90 -9.97 -4.58
CA ASP A 178 6.49 -10.25 -3.21
C ASP A 178 7.58 -9.90 -2.19
N VAL A 179 8.84 -10.19 -2.52
CA VAL A 179 10.00 -9.79 -1.69
C VAL A 179 10.10 -8.27 -1.63
N TYR A 180 9.92 -7.61 -2.78
CA TYR A 180 9.92 -6.15 -2.86
C TYR A 180 8.75 -5.54 -2.07
N ALA A 181 7.55 -6.09 -2.19
CA ALA A 181 6.35 -5.68 -1.46
C ALA A 181 6.55 -5.72 0.05
N GLU A 182 7.16 -6.80 0.56
CA GLU A 182 7.48 -6.92 1.97
C GLU A 182 8.50 -5.88 2.42
N ALA A 183 9.57 -5.63 1.65
CA ALA A 183 10.54 -4.60 1.96
C ALA A 183 9.92 -3.19 1.96
N LEU A 184 9.10 -2.87 0.95
CA LEU A 184 8.42 -1.58 0.83
C LEU A 184 7.43 -1.35 1.98
N SER A 185 6.71 -2.39 2.42
CA SER A 185 5.79 -2.27 3.57
C SER A 185 6.51 -1.86 4.87
N ARG A 186 7.74 -2.36 5.09
CA ARG A 186 8.54 -1.99 6.25
C ARG A 186 9.08 -0.56 6.17
N ILE A 187 9.35 -0.08 4.94
CA ILE A 187 9.74 1.31 4.70
C ILE A 187 8.54 2.23 4.98
N ASP A 188 7.35 1.91 4.45
CA ASP A 188 6.10 2.64 4.69
C ASP A 188 5.81 2.74 6.20
N GLU A 189 5.93 1.64 6.94
CA GLU A 189 5.80 1.63 8.40
C GLU A 189 6.81 2.55 9.10
N ALA A 190 8.07 2.55 8.68
CA ALA A 190 9.11 3.39 9.28
C ALA A 190 8.88 4.88 9.01
N VAL A 191 8.50 5.25 7.77
CA VAL A 191 8.21 6.65 7.38
C VAL A 191 6.97 7.18 8.12
N LEU A 192 5.89 6.38 8.19
CA LEU A 192 4.69 6.75 8.93
C LEU A 192 4.94 6.91 10.44
N SER A 193 5.93 6.19 10.99
CA SER A 193 6.32 6.32 12.40
C SER A 193 7.09 7.63 12.66
N ASP A 194 7.98 8.03 11.74
CA ASP A 194 8.79 9.26 11.86
C ASP A 194 7.92 10.54 11.77
N GLU A 195 6.91 10.59 10.90
CA GLU A 195 6.02 11.75 10.77
C GLU A 195 5.13 12.00 12.00
N ASN A 196 4.86 10.96 12.79
CA ASN A 196 4.08 11.07 14.02
C ASN A 196 4.93 11.37 15.27
N GLY A 197 6.25 11.59 15.11
CA GLY A 197 7.07 12.22 16.14
C GLY A 197 7.97 11.30 16.97
N GLU A 198 8.24 10.06 16.55
CA GLU A 198 9.29 9.26 17.19
C GLU A 198 10.68 9.72 16.74
N LYS A 199 11.34 10.57 17.53
CA LYS A 199 12.80 10.44 17.67
C LYS A 199 13.09 9.36 18.70
N VAL A 200 12.95 8.09 18.31
CA VAL A 200 13.65 7.02 19.02
C VAL A 200 14.95 6.78 18.26
N GLY A 201 16.06 7.14 18.89
CA GLY A 201 17.40 7.02 18.30
C GLY A 201 17.60 5.68 17.60
N GLY A 202 17.63 5.73 16.26
CA GLY A 202 18.27 4.79 15.37
C GLY A 202 17.95 3.31 15.61
N LYS A 203 16.74 2.86 15.27
CA LYS A 203 16.46 1.60 14.53
C LYS A 203 14.95 1.34 14.50
N PRO A 204 14.34 1.10 13.32
CA PRO A 204 13.03 0.45 13.21
C PRO A 204 12.98 -0.79 14.11
N ARG A 205 11.86 -1.02 14.79
CA ARG A 205 11.63 -2.24 15.59
C ARG A 205 11.80 -3.46 14.67
N GLY A 206 12.91 -4.18 14.87
CA GLY A 206 13.37 -5.23 13.95
C GLY A 206 14.89 -5.24 13.73
N GLY A 207 15.61 -4.19 14.15
CA GLY A 207 17.08 -4.15 14.16
C GLY A 207 17.73 -3.80 12.81
N GLU A 208 17.00 -3.94 11.71
CA GLU A 208 17.34 -3.42 10.38
C GLU A 208 17.14 -1.90 10.34
N SER A 209 18.17 -1.16 9.95
CA SER A 209 18.12 0.27 9.65
C SER A 209 17.30 0.54 8.38
N LEU A 210 16.78 1.76 8.23
CA LEU A 210 16.11 2.20 7.00
C LEU A 210 17.02 2.00 5.77
N ALA A 211 18.34 2.16 5.93
CA ALA A 211 19.33 1.91 4.89
C ALA A 211 19.40 0.42 4.49
N GLU A 212 19.30 -0.51 5.44
CA GLU A 212 19.28 -1.96 5.18
C GLU A 212 17.96 -2.41 4.54
N LEU A 213 16.82 -1.87 5.00
CA LEU A 213 15.52 -2.12 4.37
C LEU A 213 15.49 -1.64 2.92
N ARG A 214 15.99 -0.42 2.69
CA ARG A 214 16.15 0.15 1.36
C ARG A 214 17.11 -0.67 0.49
N ALA A 215 18.25 -1.11 1.01
CA ALA A 215 19.16 -1.99 0.28
C ALA A 215 18.48 -3.31 -0.11
N ARG A 216 17.63 -3.87 0.75
CA ARG A 216 16.89 -5.10 0.46
C ARG A 216 15.80 -4.90 -0.60
N ALA A 217 15.10 -3.77 -0.57
CA ALA A 217 14.20 -3.37 -1.65
C ALA A 217 14.97 -3.29 -2.98
N PHE A 218 16.18 -2.71 -2.99
CA PHE A 218 17.03 -2.60 -4.16
C PHE A 218 17.55 -3.94 -4.70
N LEU A 219 17.82 -4.92 -3.84
CA LEU A 219 18.20 -6.27 -4.27
C LEU A 219 17.09 -6.96 -5.07
N GLY A 220 15.83 -6.63 -4.80
CA GLY A 220 14.68 -7.08 -5.59
C GLY A 220 14.58 -6.42 -6.98
N LEU A 221 15.24 -5.29 -7.20
CA LEU A 221 15.09 -4.49 -8.41
C LEU A 221 15.87 -4.98 -9.63
N ALA A 222 16.85 -5.87 -9.42
CA ALA A 222 17.72 -6.38 -10.48
C ALA A 222 16.96 -7.12 -11.60
N ALA A 223 15.71 -7.51 -11.36
CA ALA A 223 14.84 -8.18 -12.32
C ALA A 223 14.03 -7.23 -13.23
N PHE A 224 14.07 -5.91 -13.01
CA PHE A 224 13.19 -4.97 -13.70
C PHE A 224 13.92 -4.06 -14.71
N PRO A 225 13.23 -3.59 -15.77
CA PRO A 225 13.74 -2.56 -16.66
C PRO A 225 14.14 -1.28 -15.92
N LEU A 226 15.26 -0.66 -16.31
CA LEU A 226 15.86 0.51 -15.63
C LEU A 226 14.89 1.68 -15.35
N PRO A 227 14.01 2.10 -16.28
CA PRO A 227 13.03 3.16 -15.98
C PRO A 227 12.01 2.76 -14.91
N LEU A 228 11.65 1.47 -14.83
CA LEU A 228 10.74 0.96 -13.81
C LEU A 228 11.45 0.75 -12.49
N SER A 229 12.71 0.30 -12.49
CA SER A 229 13.51 0.23 -11.28
C SER A 229 13.63 1.61 -10.66
N ARG A 230 13.97 2.66 -11.43
CA ARG A 230 14.02 4.04 -10.92
C ARG A 230 12.70 4.56 -10.36
N LEU A 231 11.58 4.16 -10.94
CA LEU A 231 10.26 4.51 -10.39
C LEU A 231 10.08 3.85 -9.02
N LEU A 232 10.40 2.56 -8.91
CA LEU A 232 10.37 1.83 -7.64
C LEU A 232 11.36 2.40 -6.61
N GLU A 233 12.56 2.80 -7.04
CA GLU A 233 13.54 3.49 -6.20
C GLU A 233 12.97 4.79 -5.63
N GLY A 234 12.29 5.60 -6.46
CA GLY A 234 11.62 6.82 -6.01
C GLY A 234 10.60 6.57 -4.91
N LEU A 235 9.83 5.48 -4.99
CA LEU A 235 8.85 5.10 -3.96
C LEU A 235 9.48 4.72 -2.61
N ALA A 236 10.76 4.36 -2.59
CA ALA A 236 11.46 3.95 -1.37
C ALA A 236 12.35 5.07 -0.77
N TYR A 237 12.53 6.20 -1.48
CA TYR A 237 13.60 7.18 -1.19
C TYR A 237 13.19 8.66 -1.16
N GLU A 238 11.96 9.03 -1.52
CA GLU A 238 11.41 10.36 -1.18
C GLU A 238 10.77 10.35 0.21
#